data_AF-A0A1W1HX63-F1
#
_entry.id   AF-A0A1W1HX63-F1
#
_cell.length_a   1.000
_cell.length_b   1.000
_cell.length_c   1.000
_cell.angle_alpha   90.00
_cell.angle_beta   90.00
_cell.angle_gamma   90.00
#
_symmetry.space_group_name_H-M   'P 1'
#
loop_
_entity.id
_entity.type
_entity.pdbx_description
1 polymer ?
#
loop_
_entity_poly.entity_id
_entity_poly.type
_entity_poly.pdbx_seq_one_letter_code
_entity_poly.pdbx_strand_id
1 'polypeptide(L)'
;MASTMIQVPVLMSPSQKRRLAQKAKAANLTMAELLREGGERYAPADDPALLDHMAKRVILETKKTIRSIDKTLALVAESEARMQALARTSKKG
;
A
#
# COMPACT_ATOMS: atom_id res chain seq x y z
N MET A 1 -11.69 -37.94 13.03
CA MET A 1 -11.38 -37.12 11.83
C MET A 1 -9.90 -36.81 11.85
N ALA A 2 -9.17 -37.10 10.77
CA ALA A 2 -7.74 -36.82 10.72
C ALA A 2 -7.51 -35.31 10.70
N SER A 3 -6.66 -34.80 11.61
CA SER A 3 -6.19 -33.42 11.57
C SER A 3 -5.44 -33.20 10.25
N THR A 4 -5.93 -32.29 9.41
CA THR A 4 -5.29 -31.87 8.15
C THR A 4 -4.06 -30.99 8.36
N MET A 5 -3.71 -30.66 9.61
CA MET A 5 -2.53 -29.85 9.95
C MET A 5 -1.30 -30.73 10.25
N ILE A 6 -0.15 -30.34 9.69
CA ILE A 6 1.14 -30.98 9.90
C ILE A 6 1.98 -30.14 10.87
N GLN A 7 2.65 -30.79 11.83
CA GLN A 7 3.59 -30.11 12.72
C GLN A 7 4.95 -29.95 12.05
N VAL A 8 5.49 -28.73 12.11
CA VAL A 8 6.83 -28.42 11.58
C VAL A 8 7.76 -28.07 12.75
N PRO A 9 8.69 -28.95 13.16
CA PRO A 9 9.65 -28.63 14.21
C PRO A 9 10.70 -27.64 13.69
N VAL A 10 10.92 -26.56 14.45
CA VAL A 10 11.91 -25.52 14.11
C VAL A 10 13.01 -25.50 15.17
N LEU A 11 14.23 -25.82 14.75
CA LEU A 11 15.41 -25.70 15.60
C LEU A 11 15.82 -24.24 15.72
N MET A 12 16.06 -23.81 16.96
CA MET A 12 16.46 -22.44 17.27
C MET A 12 17.38 -22.43 18.48
N SER A 13 18.34 -21.50 18.47
CA SER A 13 19.13 -21.21 19.66
C SER A 13 18.25 -20.59 20.77
N PRO A 14 18.67 -20.68 22.05
CA PRO A 14 17.95 -20.04 23.15
C PRO A 14 17.75 -18.53 22.95
N SER A 15 18.73 -17.85 22.36
CA SER A 15 18.66 -16.41 22.10
C SER A 15 17.64 -16.07 21.01
N GLN A 16 17.58 -16.86 19.93
CA GLN A 16 16.59 -16.71 18.87
C GLN A 16 15.18 -16.90 19.40
N LYS A 17 14.94 -17.96 20.20
CA LYS A 17 13.65 -18.21 20.84
C LYS A 17 13.18 -17.03 21.68
N ARG A 18 14.09 -16.48 22.51
CA ARG A 18 13.77 -15.32 23.36
C ARG A 18 13.40 -14.09 22.55
N ARG A 19 14.16 -13.77 21.49
CA ARG A 19 13.88 -12.62 20.61
C ARG A 19 12.52 -12.77 19.92
N LEU A 20 12.21 -13.95 19.38
CA LEU A 20 10.92 -14.20 18.72
C LEU A 20 9.77 -14.15 19.73
N ALA A 21 9.95 -14.63 20.97
CA ALA A 21 8.94 -14.52 22.02
C ALA A 21 8.59 -13.07 22.34
N GLN A 22 9.62 -12.22 22.45
CA GLN A 22 9.43 -10.79 22.71
C GLN A 22 8.72 -10.11 21.54
N LYS A 23 9.07 -10.44 20.29
CA LYS A 23 8.37 -9.94 19.10
C LYS A 23 6.90 -10.36 19.06
N ALA A 24 6.62 -11.64 19.32
CA ALA A 24 5.26 -12.17 19.34
C ALA A 24 4.42 -11.45 20.41
N LYS A 25 4.98 -11.31 21.63
CA LYS A 25 4.34 -10.57 22.73
C LYS A 25 4.06 -9.11 22.36
N ALA A 26 5.03 -8.41 21.77
CA ALA A 26 4.85 -7.02 21.35
C ALA A 26 3.78 -6.85 20.25
N ALA A 27 3.58 -7.87 19.42
CA ALA A 27 2.56 -7.90 18.38
C ALA A 27 1.20 -8.47 18.82
N ASN A 28 1.04 -8.85 20.10
CA ASN A 28 -0.14 -9.58 20.61
C ASN A 28 -0.45 -10.88 19.83
N LEU A 29 0.59 -11.58 19.39
CA LEU A 29 0.49 -12.87 18.70
C LEU A 29 1.11 -13.98 19.54
N THR A 30 0.67 -15.21 19.31
CA THR A 30 1.43 -16.39 19.75
C THR A 30 2.70 -16.56 18.91
N MET A 31 3.67 -17.31 19.44
CA MET A 31 4.87 -17.64 18.68
C MET A 31 4.56 -18.38 17.38
N ALA A 32 3.58 -19.29 17.42
CA ALA A 32 3.18 -20.08 16.26
C ALA A 32 2.54 -19.21 15.17
N GLU A 33 1.69 -18.25 15.54
CA GLU A 33 1.10 -17.30 14.60
C GLU A 33 2.16 -16.39 13.98
N LEU A 34 3.06 -15.84 14.80
CA LEU A 34 4.16 -15.02 14.30
C LEU A 34 5.03 -15.79 13.29
N LEU A 35 5.37 -17.04 13.59
CA LEU A 35 6.19 -17.88 12.70
C LEU A 35 5.44 -18.28 11.43
N ARG A 36 4.14 -18.61 11.54
CA ARG A 36 3.30 -18.94 10.39
C ARG A 36 3.16 -17.73 9.47
N GLU A 37 2.78 -16.56 10.00
CA GLU A 37 2.67 -15.33 9.20
C GLU A 37 4.02 -14.89 8.62
N GLY A 38 5.09 -15.01 9.39
CA GLY A 38 6.44 -14.68 8.93
C GLY A 38 6.91 -15.58 7.80
N GLY A 39 6.60 -16.87 7.86
CA GLY A 39 6.89 -17.84 6.79
C GLY A 39 6.06 -17.57 5.52
N GLU A 40 4.75 -17.34 5.65
CA GLU A 40 3.85 -17.03 4.52
C GLU A 40 4.22 -15.71 3.82
N ARG A 41 4.73 -14.73 4.58
CA ARG A 41 5.17 -13.43 4.04
C ARG A 41 6.65 -13.39 3.68
N TYR A 42 7.38 -14.48 3.88
CA TYR A 42 8.81 -14.51 3.57
C TYR A 42 9.00 -14.39 2.05
N ALA A 43 9.41 -13.20 1.63
CA ALA A 43 9.94 -12.98 0.31
C ALA A 43 11.47 -13.04 0.42
N PRO A 44 12.16 -13.95 -0.31
CA PRO A 44 13.61 -13.91 -0.37
C PRO A 44 14.06 -12.53 -0.87
N ALA A 45 15.06 -11.96 -0.21
CA ALA A 45 15.50 -10.57 -0.41
C ALA A 45 16.18 -10.31 -1.77
N ASP A 46 16.19 -11.29 -2.68
CA ASP A 46 16.93 -11.26 -3.94
C ASP A 46 16.04 -10.94 -5.16
N ASP A 47 14.97 -10.16 -4.99
CA ASP A 47 14.36 -9.48 -6.14
C ASP A 47 14.84 -8.02 -6.21
N PRO A 48 16.00 -7.73 -6.83
CA PRO A 48 16.45 -6.36 -7.05
C PRO A 48 15.44 -5.54 -7.87
N ALA A 49 14.49 -6.18 -8.55
CA ALA A 49 13.42 -5.50 -9.27
C ALA A 49 12.26 -5.08 -8.36
N LEU A 50 12.14 -5.56 -7.11
CA LEU A 50 11.00 -5.19 -6.24
C LEU A 50 10.94 -3.69 -5.97
N LEU A 51 12.07 -3.09 -5.57
CA LEU A 51 12.15 -1.64 -5.35
C LEU A 51 11.97 -0.85 -6.65
N ASP A 52 12.49 -1.36 -7.76
CA ASP A 52 12.33 -0.76 -9.08
C ASP A 52 10.86 -0.78 -9.56
N HIS A 53 10.16 -1.90 -9.34
CA HIS A 53 8.74 -2.05 -9.61
C HIS A 53 7.90 -1.11 -8.74
N MET A 54 8.22 -0.99 -7.45
CA MET A 54 7.56 -0.02 -6.56
C MET A 54 7.76 1.42 -7.05
N ALA A 55 8.99 1.80 -7.39
CA ALA A 55 9.31 3.13 -7.91
C ALA A 55 8.55 3.42 -9.22
N LYS A 56 8.55 2.47 -10.17
CA LYS A 56 7.79 2.57 -11.42
C LYS A 56 6.30 2.77 -11.18
N ARG A 57 5.72 2.06 -10.20
CA ARG A 57 4.30 2.18 -9.85
C ARG A 57 3.98 3.55 -9.26
N VAL A 58 4.80 4.06 -8.35
CA VAL A 58 4.63 5.39 -7.76
C VAL A 58 4.70 6.48 -8.84
N ILE A 59 5.64 6.38 -9.78
CA ILE A 59 5.77 7.33 -10.90
C ILE A 59 4.51 7.28 -11.79
N LEU A 60 4.02 6.07 -12.12
CA LEU A 60 2.84 5.91 -12.96
C LEU A 60 1.59 6.52 -12.32
N GLU A 61 1.33 6.23 -11.05
CA GLU A 61 0.17 6.75 -10.34
C GLU A 61 0.25 8.26 -10.11
N THR A 62 1.45 8.79 -9.83
CA THR A 62 1.68 10.23 -9.76
C THR A 62 1.32 10.91 -11.09
N LYS A 63 1.78 10.37 -12.22
CA LYS A 63 1.44 10.90 -13.56
C LYS A 63 -0.06 10.84 -13.85
N LYS A 64 -0.73 9.77 -13.41
CA LYS A 64 -2.20 9.63 -13.55
C LYS A 64 -2.92 10.69 -12.74
N THR A 65 -2.48 10.92 -11.51
CA THR A 65 -3.04 11.92 -10.60
C THR A 65 -2.89 13.34 -11.16
N ILE A 66 -1.69 13.70 -11.64
CA ILE A 66 -1.44 15.00 -12.27
C ILE A 66 -2.39 15.22 -13.44
N ARG A 67 -2.53 14.25 -14.35
CA ARG A 67 -3.48 14.37 -15.48
C ARG A 67 -4.93 14.55 -15.03
N SER A 68 -5.32 13.92 -13.92
CA SER A 68 -6.66 14.09 -13.37
C SER A 68 -6.88 15.49 -12.79
N ILE A 69 -5.85 16.03 -12.12
CA ILE A 69 -5.85 17.40 -11.61
C ILE A 69 -5.98 18.38 -12.78
N ASP A 70 -5.15 18.24 -13.81
CA ASP A 70 -5.16 19.12 -14.99
C ASP A 70 -6.53 19.11 -15.68
N LYS A 71 -7.14 17.93 -15.84
CA LYS A 71 -8.48 17.80 -16.41
C LYS A 71 -9.53 18.51 -15.57
N THR A 72 -9.43 18.42 -14.24
CA THR A 72 -10.36 19.07 -13.32
C THR A 72 -10.22 20.59 -13.39
N LEU A 73 -8.99 21.10 -13.42
CA LEU A 73 -8.72 22.52 -13.56
C LEU A 73 -9.25 23.09 -14.88
N ALA A 74 -9.12 22.34 -15.98
CA ALA A 74 -9.68 22.74 -17.27
C ALA A 74 -11.22 22.89 -17.22
N LEU A 75 -11.92 21.97 -16.55
CA LEU A 75 -13.38 22.04 -16.39
C LEU A 75 -13.81 23.24 -15.52
N VAL A 76 -13.04 23.55 -14.47
CA VAL A 76 -13.29 24.73 -13.63
C VAL A 76 -13.13 26.01 -14.45
N ALA A 77 -12.03 26.14 -15.20
CA ALA A 77 -11.78 27.30 -16.05
C ALA A 77 -12.88 27.50 -17.10
N GLU A 78 -13.36 26.43 -17.73
CA GLU A 78 -14.49 26.49 -18.66
C GLU A 78 -15.78 26.95 -17.96
N SER A 79 -16.04 26.47 -16.75
CA SER A 79 -17.18 26.89 -15.94
C SER A 79 -17.12 28.37 -15.57
N GLU A 80 -15.96 28.84 -15.13
CA GLU A 80 -15.72 30.25 -14.81
C GLU A 80 -15.94 31.15 -16.04
N ALA A 81 -15.47 30.72 -17.22
CA ALA A 81 -15.70 31.46 -18.46
C ALA A 81 -17.21 31.56 -18.80
N ARG A 82 -17.97 30.48 -18.64
CA ARG A 82 -19.44 30.49 -18.85
C ARG A 82 -20.15 31.42 -17.86
N MET A 83 -19.78 31.38 -16.58
CA MET A 83 -20.36 32.25 -15.55
C MET A 83 -20.08 33.73 -15.84
N GLN A 84 -18.85 34.07 -16.25
CA GLN A 84 -18.50 35.44 -16.62
C GLN A 84 -19.28 35.93 -17.86
N ALA A 85 -19.48 35.06 -18.86
CA ALA A 85 -20.28 35.39 -20.04
C ALA A 85 -21.73 35.71 -19.65
N LEU A 86 -22.36 34.88 -18.80
CA LEU A 86 -23.72 35.11 -18.28
C LEU A 86 -23.81 36.39 -17.43
N ALA A 87 -22.82 36.68 -16.60
CA ALA A 87 -22.79 37.90 -15.80
C ALA A 87 -22.69 39.16 -16.68
N ARG A 88 -21.97 39.11 -17.80
CA ARG A 88 -21.86 40.22 -18.75
C ARG A 88 -23.13 40.47 -19.54
N THR A 89 -23.86 39.42 -19.92
CA THR A 89 -25.16 39.56 -20.61
C THR A 89 -26.24 40.07 -19.67
N SER A 90 -26.26 39.62 -18.41
CA SER A 90 -27.20 40.09 -17.39
C SER A 90 -27.03 41.56 -17.01
N LYS A 91 -25.86 42.18 -17.22
CA LYS A 91 -25.58 43.58 -16.83
C LYS A 91 -25.89 44.60 -17.94
N LYS A 92 -26.32 44.13 -19.13
CA LYS A 92 -26.59 44.93 -20.32
C LYS A 92 -28.09 45.04 -20.70
N GLY A 93 -28.98 44.39 -19.94
CA GLY A 93 -30.43 44.59 -19.99
C GLY A 93 -30.89 45.35 -18.77
#